data_AF-A0AAV4AA80-F1
#
_entry.id   AF-A0AAV4AA80-F1
#
_cell.length_a   1.000
_cell.length_b   1.000
_cell.length_c   1.000
_cell.angle_alpha   90.00
_cell.angle_beta   90.00
_cell.angle_gamma   90.00
#
_symmetry.space_group_name_H-M   'P 1'
#
loop_
_entity.id
_entity.type
_entity.pdbx_description
1 polymer ?
#
loop_
_entity_poly.entity_id
_entity_poly.type
_entity_poly.pdbx_seq_one_letter_code
_entity_poly.pdbx_strand_id
1 'polypeptide(L)'
;MDDESDDEKTAAMPLPDYRASSAISLGAAGLHTQLPTRYFSRDTERPKSEHTYCAVCLGEFEDRQLLCVLPCFHEFRVECMDE
;
A
#
# COMPACT_ATOMS: atom_id res chain seq x y z
N MET A 1 -24.19 31.81 -46.41
CA MET A 1 -24.57 30.59 -45.67
C MET A 1 -23.53 29.61 -46.12
N ASP A 2 -22.40 29.70 -45.46
CA ASP A 2 -21.15 29.09 -45.87
C ASP A 2 -20.82 28.12 -44.74
N ASP A 3 -21.04 26.87 -45.10
CA ASP A 3 -20.67 25.65 -44.43
C ASP A 3 -19.14 25.59 -44.43
N GLU A 4 -18.50 25.63 -43.26
CA GLU A 4 -17.17 25.02 -43.15
C GLU A 4 -17.00 24.47 -41.74
N SER A 5 -17.12 23.16 -41.70
CA SER A 5 -16.90 22.28 -40.56
C SER A 5 -15.45 22.38 -40.11
N ASP A 6 -15.20 22.77 -38.87
CA ASP A 6 -13.87 22.64 -38.26
C ASP A 6 -13.76 21.21 -37.72
N ASP A 7 -13.29 20.32 -38.58
CA ASP A 7 -12.90 18.95 -38.26
C ASP A 7 -11.79 18.99 -37.19
N GLU A 8 -12.17 18.90 -35.91
CA GLU A 8 -11.25 18.66 -34.80
C GLU A 8 -10.66 17.25 -34.93
N LYS A 9 -9.62 17.15 -35.75
CA LYS A 9 -8.82 15.96 -35.95
C LYS A 9 -7.92 15.76 -34.72
N THR A 10 -8.52 15.25 -33.64
CA THR A 10 -7.77 14.79 -32.47
C THR A 10 -6.93 13.59 -32.87
N ALA A 11 -5.65 13.82 -33.12
CA ALA A 11 -4.68 12.77 -33.42
C ALA A 11 -4.56 11.82 -32.22
N ALA A 12 -5.20 10.65 -32.32
CA ALA A 12 -4.95 9.55 -31.40
C ALA A 12 -3.49 9.10 -31.57
N MET A 13 -2.68 9.35 -30.54
CA MET A 13 -1.34 8.76 -30.48
C MET A 13 -1.49 7.25 -30.22
N PRO A 14 -0.84 6.38 -31.01
CA PRO A 14 -0.93 4.94 -30.78
C PRO A 14 -0.28 4.59 -29.44
N LEU A 15 -1.04 3.91 -28.59
CA LEU A 15 -0.53 3.36 -27.34
C LEU A 15 0.65 2.43 -27.67
N PRO A 16 1.81 2.56 -26.99
CA PRO A 16 2.89 1.60 -27.19
C PRO A 16 2.39 0.21 -26.81
N ASP A 17 2.68 -0.77 -27.66
CA ASP A 17 2.41 -2.19 -27.41
C ASP A 17 3.14 -2.61 -26.13
N TYR A 18 2.44 -2.44 -25.00
CA TYR A 18 2.85 -2.99 -23.72
C TYR A 18 2.86 -4.51 -23.93
N ARG A 19 4.06 -5.05 -24.12
CA ARG A 19 4.27 -6.49 -24.11
C ARG A 19 3.81 -6.94 -22.72
N ALA A 20 2.67 -7.62 -22.68
CA ALA A 20 2.26 -8.39 -21.52
C ALA A 20 3.40 -9.37 -21.23
N SER A 21 4.26 -9.00 -20.29
CA SER A 21 5.36 -9.83 -19.84
C SER A 21 4.75 -11.13 -19.34
N SER A 22 5.10 -12.23 -20.02
CA SER A 22 4.65 -13.58 -19.70
C SER A 22 4.73 -13.80 -18.19
N ALA A 23 3.60 -14.13 -17.58
CA ALA A 23 3.55 -14.46 -16.16
C ALA A 23 4.43 -15.68 -15.94
N ILE A 24 5.56 -15.47 -15.27
CA ILE A 24 6.36 -16.56 -14.72
C ILE A 24 5.47 -17.14 -13.62
N SER A 25 4.95 -18.35 -13.82
CA SER A 25 4.28 -19.11 -12.78
C SER A 25 5.31 -19.50 -11.72
N LEU A 26 5.72 -18.53 -10.91
CA LEU A 26 6.45 -18.79 -9.69
C LEU A 26 5.45 -19.52 -8.78
N GLY A 27 5.69 -20.80 -8.56
CA GLY A 27 4.84 -21.63 -7.71
C GLY A 27 4.60 -20.94 -6.38
N ALA A 28 3.34 -20.90 -5.96
CA ALA A 28 2.91 -20.35 -4.68
C ALA A 28 3.38 -21.26 -3.52
N ALA A 29 4.68 -21.39 -3.32
CA ALA A 29 5.22 -21.74 -2.02
C ALA A 29 5.06 -20.46 -1.18
N GLY A 30 3.98 -20.45 -0.39
CA GLY A 30 3.40 -19.27 0.24
C GLY A 30 4.45 -18.28 0.75
N LEU A 31 4.32 -17.04 0.29
CA LEU A 31 5.01 -15.89 0.85
C LEU A 31 4.41 -15.62 2.25
N HIS A 32 4.67 -16.52 3.19
CA HIS A 32 4.47 -16.24 4.60
C HIS A 32 5.63 -15.34 5.03
N THR A 33 5.55 -14.07 4.65
CA THR A 33 6.37 -13.01 5.23
C THR A 33 5.96 -12.88 6.68
N GLN A 34 6.61 -13.65 7.57
CA GLN A 34 6.57 -13.40 9.01
C GLN A 34 7.22 -12.04 9.27
N LEU A 35 6.39 -11.01 9.24
CA LEU A 35 6.81 -9.65 9.50
C LEU A 35 7.09 -9.49 11.00
N PRO A 36 8.16 -8.77 11.39
CA PRO A 36 8.46 -8.53 12.78
C PRO A 36 7.29 -7.90 13.53
N THR A 37 7.04 -8.36 14.76
CA THR A 37 6.01 -7.81 15.64
C THR A 37 6.62 -7.15 16.87
N ARG A 38 5.98 -6.10 17.38
CA ARG A 38 6.35 -5.42 18.62
C ARG A 38 5.11 -4.98 19.40
N TYR A 39 5.26 -4.77 20.69
CA TYR A 39 4.21 -4.15 21.50
C TYR A 39 4.34 -2.63 21.47
N PHE A 40 3.24 -1.94 21.24
CA PHE A 40 3.14 -0.49 21.42
C PHE A 40 3.27 -0.15 22.91
N SER A 41 3.95 0.95 23.22
CA SER A 41 4.03 1.49 24.58
C SER A 41 3.74 2.98 24.52
N ARG A 42 2.80 3.46 25.33
CA ARG A 42 2.42 4.88 25.37
C ARG A 42 3.42 5.75 26.14
N ASP A 43 4.46 5.14 26.71
CA ASP A 43 5.48 5.80 27.51
C ASP A 43 6.14 6.98 26.78
N THR A 44 6.32 8.09 27.49
CA THR A 44 6.89 9.34 26.97
C THR A 44 8.41 9.35 26.89
N GLU A 45 9.09 8.41 27.57
CA GLU A 45 10.55 8.37 27.67
C GLU A 45 11.21 7.64 26.49
N ARG A 46 10.43 6.92 25.67
CA ARG A 46 10.91 6.27 24.45
C ARG A 46 10.69 7.17 23.22
N PRO A 47 11.58 7.12 22.23
CA PRO A 47 11.34 7.77 20.94
C PRO A 47 10.02 7.24 20.38
N LYS A 48 9.04 8.14 20.21
CA LYS A 48 7.73 7.81 19.67
C LYS A 48 7.88 7.35 18.23
N SER A 49 7.12 6.34 17.84
CA SER A 49 6.96 5.99 16.42
C SER A 49 6.38 7.18 15.66
N GLU A 50 6.68 7.26 14.36
CA GLU A 50 6.18 8.30 13.46
C GLU A 50 4.64 8.44 13.52
N HIS A 51 3.95 7.33 13.79
CA HIS A 51 2.49 7.28 13.86
C HIS A 51 1.99 6.56 15.11
N THR A 52 0.92 7.08 15.70
CA THR A 52 0.24 6.50 16.88
C THR A 52 -1.14 5.95 16.54
N TYR A 53 -1.40 5.64 15.27
CA TYR A 53 -2.67 5.10 14.78
C TYR A 53 -2.42 4.13 13.61
N CYS A 54 -3.37 3.22 13.40
CA CYS A 54 -3.34 2.28 12.29
C CYS A 54 -3.93 2.92 11.04
N ALA A 55 -3.19 2.99 9.93
CA ALA A 55 -3.71 3.57 8.68
C ALA A 55 -4.77 2.68 7.98
N VAL A 56 -4.95 1.42 8.40
CA VAL A 56 -5.96 0.52 7.85
C VAL A 56 -7.33 0.82 8.46
N CYS A 57 -7.45 0.77 9.79
CA CYS A 57 -8.71 0.97 10.49
C CYS A 57 -8.91 2.41 11.01
N LEU A 58 -7.92 3.30 10.80
CA LEU A 58 -7.90 4.69 11.26
C LEU A 58 -8.04 4.90 12.78
N GLY A 59 -7.79 3.85 13.57
CA GLY A 59 -7.89 3.89 15.03
C GLY A 59 -6.52 4.07 15.71
N GLU A 60 -6.49 4.75 16.86
CA GLU A 60 -5.29 4.95 17.68
C GLU A 60 -4.71 3.64 18.23
N PHE A 61 -3.41 3.61 18.49
CA PHE A 61 -2.79 2.48 19.16
C PHE A 61 -3.00 2.51 20.69
N GLU A 62 -3.27 1.33 21.23
CA GLU A 62 -3.43 1.12 22.67
C GLU A 62 -2.12 0.66 23.32
N ASP A 63 -1.93 0.96 24.60
CA ASP A 63 -0.78 0.48 25.34
C ASP A 63 -0.75 -1.06 25.35
N ARG A 64 0.42 -1.65 25.07
CA ARG A 64 0.62 -3.09 24.86
C ARG A 64 -0.13 -3.67 23.66
N GLN A 65 -0.59 -2.87 22.71
CA GLN A 65 -1.15 -3.39 21.46
C GLN A 65 -0.07 -4.05 20.60
N LEU A 66 -0.37 -5.22 20.03
CA LEU A 66 0.55 -5.93 19.16
C LEU A 66 0.52 -5.32 17.75
N LEU A 67 1.65 -4.77 17.34
CA LEU A 67 1.84 -4.16 16.04
C LEU A 67 2.78 -5.00 15.19
N CYS A 68 2.51 -5.03 13.90
CA CYS A 68 3.39 -5.61 12.91
C CYS A 68 4.09 -4.49 12.13
N VAL A 69 5.39 -4.68 11.90
CA VAL A 69 6.29 -3.67 11.33
C VAL A 69 6.73 -4.12 9.95
N LEU A 70 6.43 -3.31 8.93
CA LEU A 70 6.87 -3.54 7.57
C LEU A 70 8.38 -3.25 7.41
N PRO A 71 9.05 -3.78 6.37
CA PRO A 71 10.44 -3.43 6.06
C PRO A 71 10.68 -1.95 5.78
N CYS A 72 9.62 -1.19 5.45
CA CYS A 72 9.63 0.26 5.31
C CYS A 72 9.35 1.01 6.63
N PHE A 73 9.42 0.31 7.77
CA PHE A 73 9.22 0.83 9.13
C PHE A 73 7.81 1.34 9.47
N HIS A 74 6.83 1.12 8.60
CA HIS A 74 5.43 1.42 8.92
C HIS A 74 4.83 0.35 9.83
N GLU A 75 3.99 0.77 10.77
CA GLU A 75 3.41 -0.07 11.81
C GLU A 75 1.89 -0.18 11.65
N PHE A 76 1.35 -1.38 11.84
CA PHE A 76 -0.09 -1.67 11.76
C PHE A 76 -0.50 -2.64 12.87
N ARG A 77 -1.78 -2.70 13.22
CA ARG A 77 -2.29 -3.78 14.10
C ARG A 77 -2.16 -5.11 13.36
N VAL A 78 -1.70 -6.14 14.06
CA VAL A 78 -1.60 -7.50 13.48
C VAL A 78 -2.96 -7.93 12.91
N GLU A 79 -4.04 -7.69 13.65
CA GLU A 79 -5.41 -7.99 13.26
C GLU A 79 -5.81 -7.32 11.93
N CYS A 80 -5.39 -6.08 11.69
CA CYS A 80 -5.73 -5.36 10.47
C CYS A 80 -4.92 -5.77 9.22
N MET A 81 -3.90 -6.63 9.37
CA MET A 81 -3.12 -7.15 8.24
C MET A 81 -3.41 -8.62 7.91
N ASP A 82 -4.19 -9.33 8.74
CA ASP A 82 -4.55 -10.75 8.57
C ASP A 82 -5.96 -10.97 7.97
N GLU A 83 -6.76 -9.90 7.82
CA GLU A 83 -8.11 -9.89 7.22
C GLU A 83 -8.09 -9.57 5.71
#